data_AF-A0A8S2FE30-F1
#
_entry.id   AF-A0A8S2FE30-F1
#
_cell.length_a   1.000
_cell.length_b   1.000
_cell.length_c   1.000
_cell.angle_alpha   90.00
_cell.angle_beta   90.00
_cell.angle_gamma   90.00
#
_symmetry.space_group_name_H-M   'P 1'
#
loop_
_entity.id
_entity.type
_entity.pdbx_description
1 polymer ?
#
loop_
_entity_poly.entity_id
_entity_poly.type
_entity_poly.pdbx_seq_one_letter_code
_entity_poly.pdbx_strand_id
1 'polypeptide(L)'
;MGRGKRVVSQNRNTRQEPMIPIFYRKPADQPYPYFSTIRFAVYLERNKDKKAIHSIKLAFKYFIEFFRDNKIDICFGSIKHETSDNHELSSVSFDNLYHNYSYQMMLSAGYRFQMGMTDKFHQELLKLAETKTETDEFYRICVYLCRYSSINHYFDPTEELRHAISGYKRKAETPTAGYSLISNLREPPEKHAFVPNVTVTPTTIQVKHLKLCKTNRIIRQNEQFGSVMNFALIEFKDENGGDLQTYDFKGLRHTLDKYLDKNGGLQIGKNRWYRYLHHSQSQLRSKQFWFYHEEYPDFTLENVYKWMGNFDNEKVVAKHSARIAQCFTSTEDTIRIPSKLVQYVKDIKTANGRYTFTDGCGIISQKLSRE
;
A
#
# COMPACT_ATOMS: atom_id res chain seq x y z
N MET A 1 24.06 11.52 -70.81
CA MET A 1 22.76 11.84 -71.45
C MET A 1 21.71 10.93 -70.87
N GLY A 2 20.62 11.52 -70.38
CA GLY A 2 19.74 10.92 -69.39
C GLY A 2 18.71 9.93 -69.91
N ARG A 3 18.04 9.29 -68.94
CA ARG A 3 16.72 8.63 -69.01
C ARG A 3 16.17 8.84 -67.59
N GLY A 4 15.14 9.64 -67.35
CA GLY A 4 13.81 9.55 -67.94
C GLY A 4 12.89 8.94 -66.87
N LYS A 5 12.26 9.79 -66.06
CA LYS A 5 11.29 9.41 -65.02
C LYS A 5 10.12 8.65 -65.66
N ARG A 6 9.82 7.43 -65.17
CA ARG A 6 8.50 6.81 -65.30
C ARG A 6 7.83 6.80 -63.93
N VAL A 7 6.80 7.62 -63.80
CA VAL A 7 5.84 7.60 -62.71
C VAL A 7 4.95 6.37 -62.91
N VAL A 8 4.97 5.44 -61.96
CA VAL A 8 3.98 4.36 -61.86
C VAL A 8 3.08 4.68 -60.68
N SER A 9 1.85 5.05 -61.00
CA SER A 9 0.74 5.23 -60.06
C SER A 9 0.43 3.90 -59.37
N GLN A 10 0.74 3.81 -58.07
CA GLN A 10 0.19 2.74 -57.23
C GLN A 10 -1.11 3.21 -56.59
N ASN A 11 -2.22 2.70 -57.15
CA ASN A 11 -3.50 2.59 -56.47
C ASN A 11 -3.31 1.80 -55.16
N ARG A 12 -3.29 2.48 -54.01
CA ARG A 12 -3.42 1.85 -52.70
C ARG A 12 -4.89 1.83 -52.30
N ASN A 13 -5.60 0.81 -52.78
CA ASN A 13 -6.84 0.38 -52.15
C ASN A 13 -6.52 -0.69 -51.11
N THR A 14 -5.84 -0.30 -50.03
CA THR A 14 -5.78 -1.11 -48.82
C THR A 14 -6.92 -0.63 -47.93
N ARG A 15 -8.02 -1.40 -47.88
CA ARG A 15 -8.99 -1.32 -46.80
C ARG A 15 -8.20 -1.48 -45.49
N GLN A 16 -7.95 -0.38 -44.80
CA GLN A 16 -7.54 -0.43 -43.40
C GLN A 16 -8.76 -0.94 -42.64
N GLU A 17 -8.68 -2.18 -42.16
CA GLU A 17 -9.57 -2.61 -41.08
C GLU A 17 -9.42 -1.59 -39.94
N PRO A 18 -10.53 -1.10 -39.35
CA PRO A 18 -10.45 -0.22 -38.19
C PRO A 18 -9.82 -1.03 -37.06
N MET A 19 -8.52 -0.80 -36.83
CA MET A 19 -7.80 -1.32 -35.69
C MET A 19 -8.37 -0.64 -34.45
N ILE A 20 -9.40 -1.24 -33.85
CA ILE A 20 -9.92 -0.83 -32.55
C ILE A 20 -8.78 -1.06 -31.55
N PRO A 21 -8.21 -0.02 -30.91
CA PRO A 21 -7.14 -0.21 -29.95
C PRO A 21 -7.77 -0.67 -28.64
N ILE A 22 -7.94 -1.98 -28.46
CA ILE A 22 -8.58 -2.59 -27.28
C ILE A 22 -7.67 -2.53 -26.03
N PHE A 23 -6.46 -1.98 -26.13
CA PHE A 23 -5.57 -1.78 -24.99
C PHE A 23 -5.15 -0.32 -24.89
N TYR A 24 -5.75 0.40 -23.94
CA TYR A 24 -5.35 1.76 -23.60
C TYR A 24 -3.94 1.72 -22.98
N ARG A 25 -2.95 2.23 -23.71
CA ARG A 25 -1.56 2.36 -23.27
C ARG A 25 -1.37 3.73 -22.60
N LYS A 26 -0.66 3.76 -21.47
CA LYS A 26 -0.37 4.99 -20.70
C LYS A 26 0.37 6.04 -21.57
N PRO A 27 -0.09 7.30 -21.64
CA PRO A 27 0.76 8.44 -22.01
C PRO A 27 1.73 8.74 -20.86
N ALA A 28 2.96 9.16 -21.18
CA ALA A 28 4.13 9.13 -20.29
C ALA A 28 4.05 9.97 -19.00
N ASP A 29 2.94 10.66 -18.75
CA ASP A 29 2.80 11.83 -17.88
C ASP A 29 1.80 11.66 -16.71
N GLN A 30 1.10 10.53 -16.55
CA GLN A 30 0.16 10.36 -15.42
C GLN A 30 0.75 9.64 -14.17
N PRO A 31 0.44 10.10 -12.93
CA PRO A 31 1.03 9.59 -11.68
C PRO A 31 0.31 8.39 -11.04
N TYR A 32 -0.73 7.81 -11.65
CA TYR A 32 -1.57 6.78 -11.01
C TYR A 32 -1.15 5.33 -11.38
N PRO A 33 -1.37 4.33 -10.50
CA PRO A 33 -1.04 2.92 -10.77
C PRO A 33 -1.90 2.32 -11.91
N TYR A 34 -1.34 1.36 -12.66
CA TYR A 34 -2.12 0.62 -13.68
C TYR A 34 -3.19 -0.20 -12.96
N PHE A 35 -4.39 -0.22 -13.52
CA PHE A 35 -5.38 -1.25 -13.24
C PHE A 35 -5.56 -2.01 -14.56
N SER A 36 -5.42 -3.34 -14.57
CA SER A 36 -5.72 -4.19 -15.74
C SER A 36 -7.20 -4.10 -16.14
N THR A 37 -7.67 -2.97 -16.68
CA THR A 37 -9.10 -2.64 -16.75
C THR A 37 -9.70 -2.90 -18.12
N ILE A 38 -10.75 -3.72 -18.21
CA ILE A 38 -11.66 -3.72 -19.35
C ILE A 38 -12.79 -2.72 -19.10
N ARG A 39 -12.85 -1.67 -19.93
CA ARG A 39 -13.86 -0.60 -19.81
C ARG A 39 -15.07 -0.89 -20.71
N PHE A 40 -16.20 -1.26 -20.11
CA PHE A 40 -17.49 -1.21 -20.79
C PHE A 40 -18.24 0.08 -20.41
N ALA A 41 -18.48 0.94 -21.40
CA ALA A 41 -19.27 2.16 -21.23
C ALA A 41 -20.55 2.04 -22.05
N VAL A 42 -21.70 2.23 -21.39
CA VAL A 42 -22.99 2.32 -22.08
C VAL A 42 -23.48 3.76 -21.98
N TYR A 43 -23.61 4.39 -23.14
CA TYR A 43 -24.13 5.73 -23.28
C TYR A 43 -25.63 5.65 -23.58
N LEU A 44 -26.45 6.32 -22.78
CA LEU A 44 -27.88 6.40 -23.00
C LEU A 44 -28.18 7.79 -23.55
N GLU A 45 -28.48 7.89 -24.84
CA GLU A 45 -28.65 9.17 -25.54
C GLU A 45 -29.93 9.93 -25.14
N ARG A 46 -30.89 9.31 -24.45
CA ARG A 46 -32.01 9.97 -23.76
C ARG A 46 -32.88 8.93 -23.03
N ASN A 47 -33.64 9.45 -22.05
CA ASN A 47 -34.67 8.81 -21.23
C ASN A 47 -34.26 8.04 -19.96
N LYS A 48 -34.69 8.62 -18.83
CA LYS A 48 -34.59 8.15 -17.45
C LYS A 48 -35.56 6.98 -17.15
N ASP A 49 -35.64 5.97 -18.01
CA ASP A 49 -36.41 4.79 -17.63
C ASP A 49 -35.64 4.04 -16.53
N LYS A 50 -36.13 4.15 -15.29
CA LYS A 50 -35.57 3.44 -14.13
C LYS A 50 -35.49 1.93 -14.39
N LYS A 51 -36.40 1.38 -15.20
CA LYS A 51 -36.35 -0.04 -15.60
C LYS A 51 -35.17 -0.30 -16.53
N ALA A 52 -34.94 0.54 -17.54
CA ALA A 52 -33.77 0.41 -18.42
C ALA A 52 -32.44 0.52 -17.65
N ILE A 53 -32.32 1.49 -16.74
CA ILE A 53 -31.13 1.62 -15.86
C ILE A 53 -30.96 0.36 -15.00
N HIS A 54 -32.04 -0.17 -14.43
CA HIS A 54 -32.00 -1.39 -13.64
C HIS A 54 -31.56 -2.61 -14.47
N SER A 55 -32.13 -2.80 -15.67
CA SER A 55 -31.76 -3.88 -16.59
C SER A 55 -30.29 -3.78 -17.03
N ILE A 56 -29.79 -2.57 -17.29
CA ILE A 56 -28.38 -2.35 -17.62
C ILE A 56 -27.49 -2.71 -16.42
N LYS A 57 -27.80 -2.22 -15.22
CA LYS A 57 -27.06 -2.58 -14.00
C LYS A 57 -27.05 -4.10 -13.77
N LEU A 58 -28.16 -4.79 -14.06
CA LEU A 58 -28.27 -6.23 -13.94
C LEU A 58 -27.41 -6.96 -14.99
N ALA A 59 -27.45 -6.55 -16.25
CA ALA A 59 -26.60 -7.12 -17.30
C ALA A 59 -25.11 -6.96 -16.98
N PHE A 60 -24.68 -5.77 -16.55
CA PHE A 60 -23.31 -5.54 -16.12
C PHE A 60 -22.95 -6.32 -14.86
N LYS A 61 -23.89 -6.55 -13.94
CA LYS A 61 -23.65 -7.42 -12.78
C LYS A 61 -23.29 -8.83 -13.22
N TYR A 62 -24.02 -9.41 -14.19
CA TYR A 62 -23.69 -10.73 -14.75
C TYR A 62 -22.34 -10.76 -15.44
N PHE A 63 -21.97 -9.72 -16.18
CA PHE A 63 -20.62 -9.61 -16.73
C PHE A 63 -19.56 -9.61 -15.61
N ILE A 64 -19.73 -8.76 -14.59
CA ILE A 64 -18.79 -8.69 -13.46
C ILE A 64 -18.67 -10.05 -12.73
N GLU A 65 -19.78 -10.75 -12.51
CA GLU A 65 -19.80 -12.10 -11.93
C GLU A 65 -19.05 -13.10 -12.81
N PHE A 66 -19.35 -13.14 -14.11
CA PHE A 66 -18.63 -13.98 -15.07
C PHE A 66 -17.11 -13.72 -15.04
N PHE A 67 -16.69 -12.46 -15.05
CA PHE A 67 -15.27 -12.12 -15.02
C PHE A 67 -14.61 -12.54 -13.70
N ARG A 68 -15.30 -12.36 -12.56
CA ARG A 68 -14.82 -12.84 -11.25
C ARG A 68 -14.65 -14.35 -11.24
N ASP A 69 -15.65 -15.10 -11.69
CA ASP A 69 -15.64 -16.57 -11.68
C ASP A 69 -14.52 -17.13 -12.57
N ASN A 70 -14.17 -16.41 -13.64
CA ASN A 70 -13.10 -16.78 -14.56
C ASN A 70 -11.73 -16.16 -14.20
N LYS A 71 -11.59 -15.54 -13.02
CA LYS A 71 -10.34 -14.88 -12.57
C LYS A 71 -9.83 -13.82 -13.56
N ILE A 72 -10.75 -13.17 -14.26
CA ILE A 72 -10.45 -12.06 -15.16
C ILE A 72 -10.54 -10.80 -14.30
N ASP A 73 -9.38 -10.32 -13.86
CA ASP A 73 -9.33 -9.12 -13.04
C ASP A 73 -9.73 -7.89 -13.86
N ILE A 74 -10.72 -7.18 -13.28
CA ILE A 74 -11.23 -5.85 -13.61
C ILE A 74 -12.06 -5.75 -14.89
N CYS A 75 -13.38 -5.82 -14.69
CA CYS A 75 -14.38 -5.32 -15.63
C CYS A 75 -15.20 -4.18 -15.02
N PHE A 76 -15.31 -3.11 -15.80
CA PHE A 76 -15.96 -1.86 -15.43
C PHE A 76 -17.33 -1.74 -16.09
N GLY A 77 -18.26 -1.08 -15.40
CA GLY A 77 -19.45 -0.48 -16.00
C GLY A 77 -19.69 0.93 -15.48
N SER A 78 -19.83 1.89 -16.37
CA SER A 78 -20.36 3.23 -16.05
C SER A 78 -21.47 3.58 -17.01
N ILE A 79 -22.54 4.13 -16.45
CA ILE A 79 -23.62 4.77 -17.19
C ILE A 79 -23.36 6.27 -17.04
N LYS A 80 -22.94 6.93 -18.12
CA LYS A 80 -22.69 8.39 -18.12
C LYS A 80 -23.82 9.13 -18.84
N HIS A 81 -24.09 10.33 -18.35
CA HIS A 81 -24.67 11.44 -19.11
C HIS A 81 -23.58 12.53 -19.17
N GLU A 82 -23.53 13.31 -20.25
CA GLU A 82 -22.41 14.19 -20.66
C GLU A 82 -21.57 14.90 -19.57
N THR A 83 -20.29 15.06 -19.92
CA THR A 83 -19.24 15.94 -19.35
C THR A 83 -19.15 16.01 -17.82
N SER A 84 -18.27 15.18 -17.26
CA SER A 84 -17.71 15.42 -15.92
C SER A 84 -16.27 15.87 -16.11
N ASP A 85 -15.95 17.04 -15.57
CA ASP A 85 -14.61 17.63 -15.58
C ASP A 85 -13.57 16.64 -15.06
N ASN A 86 -12.48 16.47 -15.80
CA ASN A 86 -11.34 15.66 -15.38
C ASN A 86 -10.55 16.42 -14.31
N HIS A 87 -10.93 16.28 -13.05
CA HIS A 87 -10.11 16.79 -11.94
C HIS A 87 -8.89 15.89 -11.71
N GLU A 88 -7.74 16.51 -11.43
CA GLU A 88 -6.55 15.82 -10.92
C GLU A 88 -6.81 15.36 -9.48
N LEU A 89 -7.34 14.14 -9.34
CA LEU A 89 -7.59 13.44 -8.08
C LEU A 89 -6.37 13.44 -7.11
N SER A 90 -5.15 13.58 -7.62
CA SER A 90 -3.90 13.67 -6.87
C SER A 90 -3.59 15.03 -6.23
N SER A 91 -4.38 16.06 -6.49
CA SER A 91 -4.10 17.43 -6.02
C SER A 91 -4.43 17.66 -4.54
N VAL A 92 -5.35 16.87 -3.97
CA VAL A 92 -5.85 17.02 -2.59
C VAL A 92 -4.79 16.54 -1.58
N SER A 93 -4.52 17.39 -0.59
CA SER A 93 -3.63 17.12 0.54
C SER A 93 -4.27 17.64 1.82
N PHE A 94 -4.03 16.95 2.93
CA PHE A 94 -4.49 17.30 4.27
C PHE A 94 -3.28 17.64 5.15
N ASP A 95 -3.48 18.37 6.24
CA ASP A 95 -2.39 18.66 7.19
C ASP A 95 -2.01 17.42 8.03
N ASN A 96 -2.96 16.50 8.21
CA ASN A 96 -2.78 15.30 9.02
C ASN A 96 -2.27 14.11 8.17
N LEU A 97 -1.18 13.46 8.63
CA LEU A 97 -0.57 12.31 7.96
C LEU A 97 -1.52 11.12 7.78
N TYR A 98 -2.36 10.85 8.77
CA TYR A 98 -3.35 9.78 8.69
C TYR A 98 -4.47 10.11 7.70
N HIS A 99 -4.87 11.38 7.58
CA HIS A 99 -5.84 11.80 6.57
C HIS A 99 -5.27 11.62 5.16
N ASN A 100 -4.03 12.05 4.94
CA ASN A 100 -3.31 11.82 3.69
C ASN A 100 -3.22 10.33 3.35
N TYR A 101 -2.82 9.49 4.31
CA TYR A 101 -2.75 8.05 4.11
C TYR A 101 -4.13 7.44 3.78
N SER A 102 -5.17 7.85 4.51
CA SER A 102 -6.56 7.41 4.29
C SER A 102 -7.07 7.78 2.89
N TYR A 103 -6.71 8.97 2.42
CA TYR A 103 -7.03 9.42 1.08
C TYR A 103 -6.30 8.61 0.01
N GLN A 104 -5.01 8.32 0.20
CA GLN A 104 -4.26 7.44 -0.71
C GLN A 104 -4.82 6.02 -0.74
N MET A 105 -5.25 5.48 0.40
CA MET A 105 -5.97 4.21 0.48
C MET A 105 -7.24 4.24 -0.38
N MET A 106 -8.05 5.29 -0.26
CA MET A 106 -9.25 5.49 -1.08
C MET A 106 -8.93 5.60 -2.57
N LEU A 107 -7.90 6.35 -2.96
CA LEU A 107 -7.46 6.40 -4.35
C LEU A 107 -7.05 5.01 -4.86
N SER A 108 -6.46 4.17 -4.02
CA SER A 108 -6.10 2.80 -4.40
C SER A 108 -7.26 1.80 -4.38
N ALA A 109 -8.46 2.19 -3.92
CA ALA A 109 -9.65 1.33 -3.89
C ALA A 109 -10.20 0.98 -5.30
N GLY A 110 -9.65 1.61 -6.34
CA GLY A 110 -9.89 1.27 -7.73
C GLY A 110 -10.61 2.37 -8.51
N TYR A 111 -10.49 2.30 -9.83
CA TYR A 111 -11.00 3.31 -10.77
C TYR A 111 -12.50 3.61 -10.61
N ARG A 112 -13.30 2.62 -10.21
CA ARG A 112 -14.75 2.82 -9.96
C ARG A 112 -15.02 3.83 -8.86
N PHE A 113 -14.28 3.73 -7.76
CA PHE A 113 -14.42 4.63 -6.64
C PHE A 113 -13.90 6.02 -7.02
N GLN A 114 -12.71 6.07 -7.62
CA GLN A 114 -12.08 7.31 -8.12
C GLN A 114 -13.00 8.12 -9.02
N MET A 115 -13.71 7.49 -9.96
CA MET A 115 -14.64 8.16 -10.87
C MET A 115 -15.88 8.75 -10.18
N GLY A 116 -16.25 8.23 -9.02
CA GLY A 116 -17.36 8.78 -8.23
C GLY A 116 -16.92 9.81 -7.19
N MET A 117 -15.61 10.07 -7.03
CA MET A 117 -15.08 11.15 -6.20
C MET A 117 -15.24 12.50 -6.92
N THR A 118 -16.48 13.00 -6.96
CA THR A 118 -16.81 14.31 -7.55
C THR A 118 -16.32 15.47 -6.68
N ASP A 119 -16.39 16.72 -7.16
CA ASP A 119 -16.06 17.89 -6.33
C ASP A 119 -16.88 17.96 -5.05
N LYS A 120 -18.15 17.55 -5.12
CA LYS A 120 -19.02 17.46 -3.94
C LYS A 120 -18.46 16.45 -2.93
N PHE A 121 -17.96 15.31 -3.39
CA PHE A 121 -17.29 14.33 -2.52
C PHE A 121 -16.08 14.96 -1.84
N HIS A 122 -15.20 15.62 -2.60
CA HIS A 122 -14.00 16.25 -2.06
C HIS A 122 -14.31 17.36 -1.08
N GLN A 123 -15.29 18.22 -1.36
CA GLN A 123 -15.72 19.28 -0.44
C GLN A 123 -16.24 18.71 0.88
N GLU A 124 -17.06 17.65 0.83
CA GLU A 124 -17.55 16.99 2.04
C GLU A 124 -16.41 16.31 2.82
N LEU A 125 -15.45 15.71 2.12
CA LEU A 125 -14.27 15.11 2.74
C LEU A 125 -13.34 16.16 3.39
N LEU A 126 -13.15 17.31 2.76
CA LEU A 126 -12.37 18.42 3.32
C LEU A 126 -13.05 19.00 4.58
N LYS A 127 -14.37 19.23 4.53
CA LYS A 127 -15.15 19.62 5.72
C LYS A 127 -15.02 18.58 6.84
N LEU A 128 -15.05 17.29 6.49
CA LEU A 128 -14.83 16.23 7.46
C LEU A 128 -13.43 16.30 8.08
N ALA A 129 -12.39 16.69 7.34
CA ALA A 129 -11.04 16.86 7.87
C ALA A 129 -10.87 18.12 8.74
N GLU A 130 -11.60 19.20 8.45
CA GLU A 130 -11.51 20.50 9.14
C GLU A 130 -12.24 20.54 10.49
N THR A 131 -13.24 19.68 10.69
CA THR A 131 -14.24 19.78 11.77
C THR A 131 -13.71 19.47 13.19
N LYS A 132 -12.40 19.55 13.46
CA LYS A 132 -11.74 19.00 14.67
C LYS A 132 -12.14 17.54 14.95
N THR A 133 -12.55 16.83 13.92
CA THR A 133 -12.83 15.40 13.98
C THR A 133 -11.58 14.66 14.43
N GLU A 134 -11.78 13.68 15.29
CA GLU A 134 -10.68 12.83 15.72
C GLU A 134 -10.12 12.11 14.48
N THR A 135 -8.79 12.00 14.41
CA THR A 135 -8.09 11.32 13.31
C THR A 135 -8.65 9.92 13.03
N ASP A 136 -9.19 9.28 14.06
CA ASP A 136 -9.82 7.98 14.01
C ASP A 136 -11.13 7.98 13.23
N GLU A 137 -11.96 9.01 13.36
CA GLU A 137 -13.24 9.14 12.64
C GLU A 137 -12.98 9.19 11.14
N PHE A 138 -12.10 10.10 10.71
CA PHE A 138 -11.75 10.28 9.29
C PHE A 138 -11.23 8.97 8.70
N TYR A 139 -10.27 8.34 9.38
CA TYR A 139 -9.68 7.08 8.94
C TYR A 139 -10.73 5.96 8.82
N ARG A 140 -11.60 5.80 9.83
CA ARG A 140 -12.63 4.75 9.83
C ARG A 140 -13.65 4.94 8.71
N ILE A 141 -14.07 6.17 8.44
CA ILE A 141 -14.98 6.48 7.35
C ILE A 141 -14.32 6.11 6.01
N CYS A 142 -13.04 6.46 5.82
CA CYS A 142 -12.31 6.07 4.61
C CYS A 142 -12.19 4.54 4.47
N VAL A 143 -11.89 3.82 5.57
CA VAL A 143 -11.85 2.34 5.57
C VAL A 143 -13.21 1.76 5.23
N TYR A 144 -14.29 2.30 5.79
CA TYR A 144 -15.66 1.90 5.49
C TYR A 144 -15.96 2.06 4.00
N LEU A 145 -15.66 3.21 3.40
CA LEU A 145 -15.89 3.46 1.99
C LEU A 145 -15.09 2.50 1.09
N CYS A 146 -13.83 2.21 1.42
CA CYS A 146 -13.02 1.24 0.70
C CYS A 146 -13.59 -0.19 0.78
N ARG A 147 -14.12 -0.59 1.94
CA ARG A 147 -14.79 -1.89 2.11
C ARG A 147 -16.13 -1.93 1.37
N TYR A 148 -16.88 -0.83 1.42
CA TYR A 148 -18.15 -0.74 0.73
C TYR A 148 -17.96 -0.84 -0.79
N SER A 149 -16.91 -0.19 -1.33
CA SER A 149 -16.61 -0.17 -2.76
C SER A 149 -16.12 -1.51 -3.32
N SER A 150 -15.54 -2.37 -2.47
CA SER A 150 -15.13 -3.71 -2.88
C SER A 150 -16.33 -4.66 -3.02
N ILE A 151 -17.38 -4.46 -2.20
CA ILE A 151 -18.59 -5.28 -2.18
C ILE A 151 -19.64 -4.76 -3.18
N ASN A 152 -19.89 -3.45 -3.18
CA ASN A 152 -20.97 -2.82 -3.94
C ASN A 152 -20.44 -2.25 -5.25
N HIS A 153 -20.97 -2.74 -6.38
CA HIS A 153 -20.54 -2.32 -7.71
C HIS A 153 -21.20 -1.03 -8.21
N TYR A 154 -22.37 -0.67 -7.66
CA TYR A 154 -23.11 0.52 -8.05
C TYR A 154 -23.52 1.31 -6.82
N PHE A 155 -22.81 2.40 -6.57
CA PHE A 155 -23.14 3.34 -5.50
C PHE A 155 -22.61 4.72 -5.84
N ASP A 156 -23.16 5.73 -5.16
CA ASP A 156 -22.67 7.11 -5.23
C ASP A 156 -21.73 7.34 -4.03
N PRO A 157 -20.42 7.54 -4.23
CA PRO A 157 -19.49 7.77 -3.12
C PRO A 157 -19.86 8.97 -2.25
N THR A 158 -20.50 10.00 -2.81
CA THR A 158 -20.88 11.21 -2.05
C THR A 158 -22.03 10.91 -1.10
N GLU A 159 -23.06 10.21 -1.58
CA GLU A 159 -24.18 9.81 -0.72
C GLU A 159 -23.73 8.82 0.36
N GLU A 160 -22.86 7.88 0.00
CA GLU A 160 -22.33 6.90 0.96
C GLU A 160 -21.39 7.55 1.99
N LEU A 161 -20.60 8.56 1.60
CA LEU A 161 -19.80 9.36 2.53
C LEU A 161 -20.72 10.06 3.55
N ARG A 162 -21.80 10.71 3.11
CA ARG A 162 -22.76 11.35 4.04
C ARG A 162 -23.44 10.33 4.94
N HIS A 163 -23.80 9.16 4.40
CA HIS A 163 -24.35 8.08 5.19
C HIS A 163 -23.37 7.63 6.28
N ALA A 164 -22.10 7.41 5.93
CA ALA A 164 -21.04 7.01 6.86
C ALA A 164 -20.82 8.06 7.97
N ILE A 165 -20.75 9.34 7.61
CA ILE A 165 -20.61 10.45 8.58
C ILE A 165 -21.80 10.47 9.55
N SER A 166 -23.04 10.36 9.04
CA SER A 166 -24.24 10.34 9.88
C SER A 166 -24.33 9.09 10.77
N GLY A 167 -23.87 7.95 10.27
CA GLY A 167 -23.85 6.69 11.00
C GLY A 167 -22.79 6.66 12.10
N TYR A 168 -21.64 7.30 11.88
CA TYR A 168 -20.59 7.44 12.88
C TYR A 168 -21.06 8.28 14.06
N LYS A 169 -21.64 9.47 13.79
CA LYS A 169 -22.16 10.37 14.84
C LYS A 169 -23.22 9.68 15.73
N ARG A 170 -24.19 8.98 15.13
CA ARG A 170 -25.22 8.24 15.87
C ARG A 170 -24.66 7.14 16.79
N LYS A 171 -23.60 6.45 16.36
CA LYS A 171 -22.96 5.38 17.13
C LYS A 171 -21.99 5.91 18.19
N ALA A 172 -21.39 7.08 17.97
CA ALA A 172 -20.64 7.78 19.01
C ALA A 172 -21.55 8.17 20.19
N GLU A 173 -22.82 8.48 19.91
CA GLU A 173 -23.84 8.81 20.91
C GLU A 173 -24.44 7.57 21.62
N THR A 174 -24.25 6.35 21.09
CA THR A 174 -24.74 5.08 21.68
C THR A 174 -23.64 4.01 21.72
N PRO A 175 -22.95 3.79 22.86
CA PRO A 175 -21.72 2.99 22.94
C PRO A 175 -21.85 1.47 22.69
N THR A 176 -23.01 0.96 22.31
CA THR A 176 -23.28 -0.48 22.22
C THR A 176 -23.42 -0.91 20.76
N ALA A 177 -22.30 -1.37 20.16
CA ALA A 177 -22.20 -2.51 19.22
C ALA A 177 -21.05 -2.36 18.19
N GLY A 178 -20.02 -3.21 18.34
CA GLY A 178 -19.60 -4.12 17.26
C GLY A 178 -18.85 -3.59 16.03
N TYR A 179 -18.39 -2.33 15.97
CA TYR A 179 -17.54 -1.84 14.86
C TYR A 179 -16.08 -1.56 15.27
N SER A 180 -15.71 -1.86 16.52
CA SER A 180 -14.39 -1.56 17.09
C SER A 180 -13.43 -2.72 16.86
N LEU A 181 -12.64 -2.68 15.78
CA LEU A 181 -11.36 -3.42 15.71
C LEU A 181 -10.15 -2.52 15.97
N ILE A 182 -10.40 -1.21 16.00
CA ILE A 182 -9.47 -0.17 16.42
C ILE A 182 -10.32 0.64 17.39
N SER A 183 -9.87 0.89 18.61
CA SER A 183 -10.54 1.81 19.55
C SER A 183 -10.00 3.21 19.33
N ASN A 184 -8.67 3.30 19.17
CA ASN A 184 -7.93 4.53 18.94
C ASN A 184 -6.67 4.22 18.11
N LEU A 185 -6.39 4.93 17.01
CA LEU A 185 -5.18 4.69 16.20
C LEU A 185 -3.91 5.07 16.92
N ARG A 186 -4.00 6.06 17.82
CA ARG A 186 -2.87 6.58 18.61
C ARG A 186 -2.58 5.74 19.85
N GLU A 187 -3.54 4.92 20.28
CA GLU A 187 -3.42 4.01 21.41
C GLU A 187 -3.63 2.56 20.96
N PRO A 188 -2.65 1.98 20.22
CA PRO A 188 -2.70 0.57 19.88
C PRO A 188 -2.60 -0.31 21.13
N PRO A 189 -3.05 -1.58 21.06
CA PRO A 189 -2.78 -2.57 22.11
C PRO A 189 -1.30 -2.60 22.50
N GLU A 190 -1.02 -2.95 23.75
CA GLU A 190 0.34 -2.97 24.30
C GLU A 190 1.30 -3.72 23.37
N LYS A 191 2.49 -3.15 23.15
CA LYS A 191 3.56 -3.70 22.28
C LYS A 191 3.18 -3.83 20.80
N HIS A 192 2.05 -3.28 20.36
CA HIS A 192 1.64 -3.25 18.95
C HIS A 192 1.63 -1.83 18.40
N ALA A 193 1.61 -1.71 17.07
CA ALA A 193 1.46 -0.43 16.37
C ALA A 193 0.66 -0.61 15.08
N PHE A 194 -0.12 0.40 14.72
CA PHE A 194 -0.79 0.49 13.41
C PHE A 194 0.16 1.11 12.39
N VAL A 195 0.69 0.28 11.49
CA VAL A 195 1.69 0.72 10.50
C VAL A 195 1.07 0.88 9.12
N PRO A 196 1.50 1.88 8.32
CA PRO A 196 1.25 1.93 6.89
C PRO A 196 1.57 0.59 6.22
N ASN A 197 0.62 0.08 5.44
CA ASN A 197 0.69 -1.18 4.74
C ASN A 197 0.40 -0.97 3.26
N VAL A 198 1.30 -1.43 2.39
CA VAL A 198 1.19 -1.26 0.94
C VAL A 198 1.51 -2.58 0.25
N THR A 199 0.74 -2.91 -0.77
CA THR A 199 1.02 -4.03 -1.65
C THR A 199 1.40 -3.50 -3.01
N VAL A 200 2.54 -3.94 -3.52
CA VAL A 200 2.99 -3.66 -4.88
C VAL A 200 2.84 -4.94 -5.69
N THR A 201 2.05 -4.86 -6.75
CA THR A 201 1.91 -5.90 -7.78
C THR A 201 2.58 -5.42 -9.07
N PRO A 202 2.79 -6.30 -10.07
CA PRO A 202 3.39 -5.90 -11.34
C PRO A 202 2.67 -4.72 -12.02
N THR A 203 1.38 -4.54 -11.82
CA THR A 203 0.61 -3.46 -12.45
C THR A 203 0.17 -2.39 -11.45
N THR A 204 -0.03 -2.73 -10.17
CA THR A 204 -0.73 -1.84 -9.24
C THR A 204 0.08 -1.56 -7.96
N ILE A 205 -0.06 -0.35 -7.42
CA ILE A 205 0.30 -0.04 -6.03
C ILE A 205 -1.02 0.10 -5.25
N GLN A 206 -1.21 -0.76 -4.25
CA GLN A 206 -2.40 -0.80 -3.42
C GLN A 206 -2.06 -0.34 -2.01
N VAL A 207 -2.57 0.83 -1.62
CA VAL A 207 -2.44 1.34 -0.25
C VAL A 207 -3.56 0.71 0.57
N LYS A 208 -3.20 -0.19 1.50
CA LYS A 208 -4.18 -0.95 2.29
C LYS A 208 -4.56 -0.17 3.54
N HIS A 209 -5.46 -0.73 4.35
CA HIS A 209 -5.66 -0.26 5.71
C HIS A 209 -4.36 -0.41 6.52
N LEU A 210 -4.17 0.43 7.53
CA LEU A 210 -3.09 0.28 8.51
C LEU A 210 -3.11 -1.15 9.08
N LYS A 211 -1.93 -1.75 9.18
CA LYS A 211 -1.76 -3.12 9.67
C LYS A 211 -1.35 -3.07 11.13
N LEU A 212 -2.09 -3.76 11.99
CA LEU A 212 -1.69 -3.97 13.36
C LEU A 212 -0.52 -4.98 13.39
N CYS A 213 0.64 -4.55 13.87
CA CYS A 213 1.83 -5.39 13.95
C CYS A 213 2.43 -5.33 15.36
N LYS A 214 3.03 -6.44 15.81
CA LYS A 214 3.92 -6.42 16.96
C LYS A 214 5.11 -5.50 16.66
N THR A 215 5.41 -4.59 17.58
CA THR A 215 6.55 -3.67 17.44
C THR A 215 7.86 -4.46 17.45
N ASN A 216 8.87 -3.91 16.76
CA ASN A 216 10.24 -4.38 16.82
C ASN A 216 11.12 -3.31 17.49
N ARG A 217 12.42 -3.60 17.62
CA ARG A 217 13.36 -2.73 18.35
C ARG A 217 13.37 -1.29 17.81
N ILE A 218 13.22 -1.13 16.49
CA ILE A 218 13.31 0.15 15.78
C ILE A 218 11.99 0.92 15.87
N ILE A 219 10.85 0.27 15.63
CA ILE A 219 9.51 0.90 15.69
C ILE A 219 9.20 1.39 17.10
N ARG A 220 9.88 0.90 18.14
CA ARG A 220 9.74 1.43 19.51
C ARG A 220 10.44 2.78 19.73
N GLN A 221 11.34 3.21 18.86
CA GLN A 221 12.13 4.44 19.04
C GLN A 221 11.48 5.66 18.39
N ASN A 222 10.23 5.95 18.75
CA ASN A 222 9.45 7.02 18.13
C ASN A 222 10.08 8.41 18.33
N GLU A 223 10.71 8.63 19.47
CA GLU A 223 11.40 9.90 19.79
C GLU A 223 12.63 10.13 18.90
N GLN A 224 13.29 9.06 18.47
CA GLN A 224 14.53 9.13 17.70
C GLN A 224 14.32 9.05 16.19
N PHE A 225 13.27 8.36 15.73
CA PHE A 225 13.04 8.08 14.31
C PHE A 225 11.67 8.54 13.80
N GLY A 226 10.96 9.34 14.60
CA GLY A 226 9.66 9.89 14.23
C GLY A 226 8.50 8.94 14.48
N SER A 227 7.33 9.33 13.99
CA SER A 227 6.08 8.59 14.20
C SER A 227 6.12 7.21 13.53
N VAL A 228 5.23 6.31 13.95
CA VAL A 228 4.98 5.03 13.27
C VAL A 228 4.65 5.24 11.79
N MET A 229 4.06 6.39 11.43
CA MET A 229 3.77 6.77 10.04
C MET A 229 5.02 7.03 9.19
N ASN A 230 6.21 7.11 9.78
CA ASN A 230 7.49 7.19 9.06
C ASN A 230 7.92 5.80 8.58
N PHE A 231 7.35 4.73 9.13
CA PHE A 231 7.61 3.37 8.69
C PHE A 231 6.47 2.88 7.81
N ALA A 232 6.78 2.21 6.70
CA ALA A 232 5.80 1.54 5.86
C ALA A 232 6.19 0.09 5.64
N LEU A 233 5.22 -0.80 5.77
CA LEU A 233 5.37 -2.21 5.46
C LEU A 233 4.91 -2.43 4.02
N ILE A 234 5.84 -2.77 3.15
CA ILE A 234 5.60 -2.96 1.72
C ILE A 234 5.75 -4.44 1.37
N GLU A 235 4.71 -5.04 0.83
CA GLU A 235 4.72 -6.43 0.35
C GLU A 235 4.65 -6.50 -1.17
N PHE A 236 5.45 -7.37 -1.78
CA PHE A 236 5.44 -7.60 -3.22
C PHE A 236 4.73 -8.90 -3.55
N LYS A 237 3.65 -8.81 -4.34
CA LYS A 237 2.74 -9.93 -4.63
C LYS A 237 2.38 -9.97 -6.12
N ASP A 238 1.84 -11.11 -6.53
CA ASP A 238 1.19 -11.25 -7.83
C ASP A 238 -0.22 -10.59 -7.80
N GLU A 239 -0.81 -10.33 -8.96
CA GLU A 239 -2.13 -9.67 -9.08
C GLU A 239 -3.24 -10.45 -8.38
N ASN A 240 -3.15 -11.78 -8.40
CA ASN A 240 -4.06 -12.68 -7.69
C ASN A 240 -3.88 -12.67 -6.15
N GLY A 241 -2.97 -11.85 -5.61
CA GLY A 241 -2.64 -11.75 -4.18
C GLY A 241 -1.71 -12.85 -3.67
N GLY A 242 -1.26 -13.75 -4.53
CA GLY A 242 -0.29 -14.79 -4.26
C GLY A 242 1.15 -14.28 -4.23
N ASP A 243 2.06 -15.19 -3.90
CA ASP A 243 3.48 -14.90 -3.88
C ASP A 243 4.07 -14.89 -5.30
N LEU A 244 4.89 -13.88 -5.58
CA LEU A 244 5.67 -13.81 -6.83
C LEU A 244 6.60 -15.03 -6.96
N GLN A 245 6.68 -15.65 -8.13
CA GLN A 245 7.54 -16.80 -8.33
C GLN A 245 8.94 -16.37 -8.77
N THR A 246 9.94 -17.23 -8.56
CA THR A 246 11.36 -16.91 -8.83
C THR A 246 11.65 -16.61 -10.30
N TYR A 247 10.88 -17.18 -11.23
CA TYR A 247 11.02 -16.91 -12.66
C TYR A 247 10.43 -15.55 -13.09
N ASP A 248 9.55 -14.93 -12.28
CA ASP A 248 8.92 -13.65 -12.59
C ASP A 248 9.88 -12.46 -12.41
N PHE A 249 10.92 -12.61 -11.57
CA PHE A 249 11.77 -11.50 -11.14
C PHE A 249 12.54 -10.80 -12.27
N LYS A 250 12.93 -11.53 -13.34
CA LYS A 250 13.65 -10.91 -14.47
C LYS A 250 12.77 -9.91 -15.22
N GLY A 251 11.51 -10.27 -15.48
CA GLY A 251 10.54 -9.37 -16.10
C GLY A 251 10.03 -8.30 -15.15
N LEU A 252 9.86 -8.68 -13.87
CA LEU A 252 9.35 -7.79 -12.83
C LEU A 252 10.32 -6.68 -12.44
N ARG A 253 11.64 -6.91 -12.51
CA ARG A 253 12.64 -5.90 -12.15
C ARG A 253 12.41 -4.58 -12.89
N HIS A 254 12.30 -4.63 -14.21
CA HIS A 254 12.06 -3.43 -15.02
C HIS A 254 10.73 -2.73 -14.67
N THR A 255 9.75 -3.50 -14.22
CA THR A 255 8.45 -2.98 -13.79
C THR A 255 8.52 -2.34 -12.40
N LEU A 256 9.24 -2.95 -11.45
CA LEU A 256 9.48 -2.37 -10.13
C LEU A 256 10.33 -1.11 -10.21
N ASP A 257 11.32 -1.07 -11.12
CA ASP A 257 12.13 0.12 -11.40
C ASP A 257 11.29 1.31 -11.93
N LYS A 258 10.04 1.09 -12.35
CA LYS A 258 9.10 2.18 -12.71
C LYS A 258 8.38 2.76 -11.49
N TYR A 259 8.19 1.96 -10.44
CA TYR A 259 7.51 2.37 -9.22
C TYR A 259 8.49 2.91 -8.17
N LEU A 260 9.69 2.33 -8.13
CA LEU A 260 10.75 2.72 -7.24
C LEU A 260 11.61 3.78 -7.90
N ASP A 261 12.04 4.79 -7.14
CA ASP A 261 13.05 5.72 -7.62
C ASP A 261 14.43 5.06 -7.74
N LYS A 262 15.41 5.82 -8.24
CA LYS A 262 16.81 5.39 -8.38
C LYS A 262 17.47 4.90 -7.08
N ASN A 263 16.90 5.25 -5.92
CA ASN A 263 17.37 4.90 -4.59
C ASN A 263 16.50 3.81 -3.93
N GLY A 264 15.58 3.17 -4.68
CA GLY A 264 14.67 2.16 -4.14
C GLY A 264 13.57 2.73 -3.26
N GLY A 265 13.20 4.00 -3.46
CA GLY A 265 12.12 4.68 -2.76
C GLY A 265 10.78 4.52 -3.45
N LEU A 266 9.72 4.26 -2.70
CA LEU A 266 8.34 4.26 -3.16
C LEU A 266 7.63 5.53 -2.68
N GLN A 267 7.01 6.26 -3.61
CA GLN A 267 6.16 7.40 -3.28
C GLN A 267 4.77 6.91 -2.83
N ILE A 268 4.36 7.30 -1.63
CA ILE A 268 3.01 7.07 -1.10
C ILE A 268 2.37 8.43 -0.87
N GLY A 269 1.47 8.81 -1.78
CA GLY A 269 0.88 10.15 -1.82
C GLY A 269 1.84 11.23 -2.30
N LYS A 270 1.38 12.49 -2.28
CA LYS A 270 2.04 13.58 -3.02
C LYS A 270 3.48 13.85 -2.54
N ASN A 271 3.72 13.85 -1.23
CA ASN A 271 4.96 14.37 -0.66
C ASN A 271 5.69 13.41 0.29
N ARG A 272 5.42 12.09 0.23
CA ARG A 272 6.10 11.13 1.11
C ARG A 272 6.74 10.00 0.31
N TRP A 273 8.07 10.04 0.26
CA TRP A 273 8.91 8.98 -0.27
C TRP A 273 9.37 8.09 0.87
N TYR A 274 9.04 6.81 0.78
CA TYR A 274 9.50 5.79 1.71
C TYR A 274 10.64 5.04 1.02
N ARG A 275 11.81 4.97 1.64
CA ARG A 275 12.99 4.27 1.10
C ARG A 275 13.17 2.93 1.79
N TYR A 276 13.64 1.93 1.05
CA TYR A 276 13.91 0.62 1.64
C TYR A 276 14.80 0.75 2.89
N LEU A 277 14.30 0.24 4.01
CA LEU A 277 15.00 0.20 5.28
C LEU A 277 15.59 -1.19 5.48
N HIS A 278 14.78 -2.20 5.78
CA HIS A 278 15.27 -3.58 5.90
C HIS A 278 14.11 -4.59 6.00
N HIS A 279 14.41 -5.84 6.35
CA HIS A 279 13.45 -6.90 6.66
C HIS A 279 13.94 -7.80 7.79
N SER A 280 13.03 -8.55 8.39
CA SER A 280 13.36 -9.76 9.15
C SER A 280 13.45 -10.99 8.24
N GLN A 281 14.01 -12.09 8.74
CA GLN A 281 14.14 -13.33 7.95
C GLN A 281 12.78 -13.95 7.56
N SER A 282 11.75 -13.80 8.40
CA SER A 282 10.39 -14.25 8.06
C SER A 282 9.77 -13.36 7.00
N GLN A 283 9.98 -12.05 7.08
CA GLN A 283 9.48 -11.08 6.13
C GLN A 283 10.12 -11.25 4.74
N LEU A 284 11.41 -11.60 4.68
CA LEU A 284 12.08 -11.91 3.41
C LEU A 284 11.39 -13.05 2.67
N ARG A 285 11.01 -14.13 3.38
CA ARG A 285 10.30 -15.27 2.78
C ARG A 285 8.94 -14.88 2.21
N SER A 286 8.22 -13.97 2.89
CA SER A 286 6.94 -13.43 2.43
C SER A 286 7.06 -12.18 1.54
N LYS A 287 8.26 -11.87 1.04
CA LYS A 287 8.54 -10.70 0.18
C LYS A 287 8.00 -9.39 0.74
N GLN A 288 8.13 -9.22 2.05
CA GLN A 288 7.67 -8.06 2.80
C GLN A 288 8.87 -7.33 3.37
N PHE A 289 8.84 -6.00 3.34
CA PHE A 289 9.98 -5.18 3.69
C PHE A 289 9.53 -3.92 4.41
N TRP A 290 10.33 -3.46 5.36
CA TRP A 290 10.18 -2.15 5.96
C TRP A 290 10.82 -1.10 5.07
N PHE A 291 10.07 -0.04 4.84
CA PHE A 291 10.53 1.19 4.23
C PHE A 291 10.38 2.32 5.25
N TYR A 292 11.17 3.37 5.08
CA TYR A 292 11.28 4.48 6.00
C TYR A 292 11.24 5.83 5.28
N HIS A 293 10.50 6.77 5.83
CA HIS A 293 10.38 8.14 5.37
C HIS A 293 11.19 9.07 6.27
N GLU A 294 12.19 9.70 5.68
CA GLU A 294 13.05 10.69 6.30
C GLU A 294 12.30 12.04 6.35
N GLU A 295 11.63 12.32 7.46
CA GLU A 295 10.76 13.51 7.60
C GLU A 295 11.55 14.77 7.96
N TYR A 296 12.64 14.61 8.70
CA TYR A 296 13.50 15.71 9.15
C TYR A 296 14.98 15.37 8.89
N PRO A 297 15.87 16.37 8.80
CA PRO A 297 17.30 16.15 8.59
C PRO A 297 17.97 15.23 9.61
N ASP A 298 17.45 15.13 10.83
CA ASP A 298 17.98 14.24 11.87
C ASP A 298 17.44 12.81 11.79
N PHE A 299 16.37 12.58 11.03
CA PHE A 299 15.70 11.30 10.85
C PHE A 299 16.15 10.65 9.54
N THR A 300 17.46 10.44 9.38
CA THR A 300 18.03 9.80 8.18
C THR A 300 18.13 8.29 8.33
N LEU A 301 18.07 7.56 7.21
CA LEU A 301 18.36 6.13 7.17
C LEU A 301 19.73 5.81 7.79
N GLU A 302 20.73 6.66 7.55
CA GLU A 302 22.07 6.50 8.10
C GLU A 302 22.06 6.52 9.64
N ASN A 303 21.29 7.43 10.24
CA ASN A 303 21.14 7.49 11.70
C ASN A 303 20.42 6.25 12.25
N VAL A 304 19.41 5.74 11.53
CA VAL A 304 18.75 4.48 11.91
C VAL A 304 19.77 3.32 11.89
N TYR A 305 20.57 3.20 10.82
CA TYR A 305 21.60 2.15 10.72
C TYR A 305 22.69 2.27 11.78
N LYS A 306 23.20 3.48 12.04
CA LYS A 306 24.19 3.75 13.10
C LYS A 306 23.65 3.33 14.48
N TRP A 307 22.38 3.58 14.74
CA TRP A 307 21.75 3.18 16.00
C TRP A 307 21.55 1.67 16.13
N MET A 308 21.30 0.95 15.03
CA MET A 308 21.16 -0.52 15.07
C MET A 308 22.44 -1.20 15.58
N GLY A 309 23.60 -0.61 15.32
CA GLY A 309 24.89 -1.05 15.82
C GLY A 309 26.00 -0.93 14.78
N ASN A 310 27.20 -1.38 15.14
CA ASN A 310 28.31 -1.52 14.20
C ASN A 310 28.32 -2.94 13.62
N PHE A 311 28.25 -3.04 12.30
CA PHE A 311 28.28 -4.31 11.56
C PHE A 311 29.50 -4.43 10.63
N ASP A 312 30.48 -3.50 10.70
CA ASP A 312 31.61 -3.38 9.77
C ASP A 312 32.51 -4.63 9.75
N ASN A 313 32.51 -5.38 10.85
CA ASN A 313 33.28 -6.62 10.97
C ASN A 313 32.69 -7.80 10.15
N GLU A 314 31.42 -7.72 9.74
CA GLU A 314 30.75 -8.78 8.98
C GLU A 314 30.88 -8.53 7.47
N LYS A 315 31.92 -9.12 6.87
CA LYS A 315 32.25 -8.94 5.45
C LYS A 315 31.35 -9.74 4.50
N VAL A 316 30.66 -10.76 5.01
CA VAL A 316 29.76 -11.58 4.18
C VAL A 316 28.40 -10.91 4.10
N VAL A 317 28.03 -10.42 2.92
CA VAL A 317 26.78 -9.67 2.68
C VAL A 317 25.55 -10.35 3.28
N ALA A 318 25.41 -11.67 3.09
CA ALA A 318 24.29 -12.44 3.62
C ALA A 318 24.25 -12.44 5.15
N LYS A 319 25.41 -12.58 5.80
CA LYS A 319 25.51 -12.53 7.26
C LYS A 319 25.29 -11.11 7.77
N HIS A 320 25.84 -10.10 7.10
CA HIS A 320 25.68 -8.69 7.44
C HIS A 320 24.19 -8.31 7.46
N SER A 321 23.47 -8.64 6.38
CA SER A 321 22.01 -8.45 6.33
C SER A 321 21.29 -9.25 7.40
N ALA A 322 21.70 -10.50 7.67
CA ALA A 322 21.10 -11.30 8.75
C ALA A 322 21.31 -10.70 10.15
N ARG A 323 22.43 -10.00 10.40
CA ARG A 323 22.67 -9.29 11.67
C ARG A 323 21.75 -8.08 11.81
N ILE A 324 21.62 -7.28 10.76
CA ILE A 324 20.68 -6.14 10.74
C ILE A 324 19.23 -6.63 10.93
N ALA A 325 18.86 -7.76 10.30
CA ALA A 325 17.53 -8.35 10.38
C ALA A 325 17.09 -8.69 11.82
N GLN A 326 18.02 -8.86 12.77
CA GLN A 326 17.72 -9.09 14.18
C GLN A 326 17.02 -7.88 14.83
N CYS A 327 17.27 -6.65 14.35
CA CYS A 327 16.58 -5.46 14.84
C CYS A 327 15.10 -5.40 14.40
N PHE A 328 14.72 -6.18 13.37
CA PHE A 328 13.39 -6.19 12.76
C PHE A 328 12.54 -7.40 13.16
N THR A 329 13.09 -8.35 13.92
CA THR A 329 12.29 -9.43 14.49
C THR A 329 11.28 -8.87 15.49
N SER A 330 10.05 -9.37 15.46
CA SER A 330 9.04 -9.02 16.45
C SER A 330 9.47 -9.58 17.82
N THR A 331 9.95 -8.69 18.68
CA THR A 331 10.40 -9.00 20.03
C THR A 331 9.67 -8.12 21.02
N GLU A 332 9.42 -8.65 22.20
CA GLU A 332 8.87 -7.89 23.30
C GLU A 332 10.04 -7.36 24.13
N ASP A 333 10.01 -6.05 24.45
CA ASP A 333 10.94 -5.51 25.43
C ASP A 333 10.58 -6.08 26.80
N THR A 334 11.57 -6.59 27.52
CA THR A 334 11.37 -7.24 28.83
C THR A 334 11.99 -6.37 29.91
N ILE A 335 13.32 -6.40 30.04
CA ILE A 335 14.03 -5.74 31.13
C ILE A 335 15.30 -5.11 30.61
N ARG A 336 15.57 -3.87 31.04
CA ARG A 336 16.85 -3.21 30.80
C ARG A 336 17.88 -3.68 31.82
N ILE A 337 18.90 -4.37 31.36
CA ILE A 337 20.01 -4.86 32.18
C ILE A 337 21.19 -3.88 32.10
N PRO A 338 21.66 -3.32 33.23
CA PRO A 338 22.89 -2.52 33.26
C PRO A 338 24.08 -3.31 32.73
N SER A 339 24.95 -2.67 31.94
CA SER A 339 26.13 -3.32 31.34
C SER A 339 27.03 -4.02 32.36
N LYS A 340 27.16 -3.48 33.57
CA LYS A 340 27.93 -4.08 34.68
C LYS A 340 27.42 -5.45 35.16
N LEU A 341 26.17 -5.82 34.81
CA LEU A 341 25.58 -7.11 35.14
C LEU A 341 25.67 -8.11 33.96
N VAL A 342 26.27 -7.72 32.85
CA VAL A 342 26.46 -8.57 31.67
C VAL A 342 27.90 -9.07 31.64
N GLN A 343 28.07 -10.39 31.61
CA GLN A 343 29.37 -11.04 31.49
C GLN A 343 29.48 -11.77 30.16
N TYR A 344 30.55 -11.47 29.40
CA TYR A 344 30.90 -12.22 28.19
C TYR A 344 31.77 -13.41 28.58
N VAL A 345 31.29 -14.62 28.30
CA VAL A 345 31.99 -15.88 28.59
C VAL A 345 32.46 -16.50 27.29
N LYS A 346 33.63 -17.16 27.31
CA LYS A 346 34.14 -17.89 26.15
C LYS A 346 33.29 -19.12 25.90
N ASP A 347 33.07 -19.43 24.61
CA ASP A 347 32.42 -20.65 24.21
C ASP A 347 33.15 -21.90 24.72
N ILE A 348 32.38 -22.92 25.10
CA ILE A 348 32.89 -24.24 25.43
C ILE A 348 33.11 -25.00 24.12
N LYS A 349 34.34 -25.44 23.87
CA LYS A 349 34.75 -26.12 22.64
C LYS A 349 35.50 -27.42 22.94
N THR A 350 35.56 -28.33 21.98
CA THR A 350 36.46 -29.49 22.08
C THR A 350 37.92 -29.04 22.14
N ALA A 351 38.81 -29.87 22.70
CA ALA A 351 40.23 -29.55 22.81
C ALA A 351 40.89 -29.23 21.46
N ASN A 352 40.42 -29.86 20.38
CA ASN A 352 40.86 -29.60 19.00
C ASN A 352 40.09 -28.46 18.28
N GLY A 353 39.17 -27.78 18.96
CA GLY A 353 38.38 -26.67 18.42
C GLY A 353 37.36 -27.03 17.34
N ARG A 354 37.19 -28.33 17.02
CA ARG A 354 36.32 -28.80 15.94
C ARG A 354 34.83 -28.60 16.20
N TYR A 355 34.42 -28.67 17.47
CA TYR A 355 33.02 -28.51 17.85
C TYR A 355 32.87 -27.46 18.93
N THR A 356 31.85 -26.62 18.79
CA THR A 356 31.43 -25.63 19.79
C THR A 356 30.13 -26.10 20.43
N PHE A 357 30.14 -26.29 21.75
CA PHE A 357 28.98 -26.80 22.49
C PHE A 357 27.99 -25.71 22.91
N THR A 358 28.43 -24.45 22.96
CA THR A 358 27.64 -23.31 23.45
C THR A 358 27.32 -22.29 22.36
N ASP A 359 27.40 -22.67 21.08
CA ASP A 359 27.14 -21.74 19.98
C ASP A 359 25.71 -21.18 20.07
N GLY A 360 25.62 -19.85 20.21
CA GLY A 360 24.36 -19.13 20.36
C GLY A 360 23.67 -19.31 21.71
N CYS A 361 24.33 -19.91 22.70
CA CYS A 361 23.77 -20.17 24.03
C CYS A 361 24.35 -19.21 25.08
N GLY A 362 23.53 -18.84 26.08
CA GLY A 362 23.92 -18.00 27.20
C GLY A 362 23.17 -18.40 28.47
N ILE A 363 23.61 -17.90 29.62
CA ILE A 363 23.00 -18.19 30.92
C ILE A 363 22.41 -16.89 31.46
N ILE A 364 21.19 -16.97 32.00
CA ILE A 364 20.55 -15.88 32.74
C ILE A 364 20.41 -16.26 34.21
N SER A 365 20.42 -15.28 35.10
CA SER A 365 20.17 -15.54 36.52
C SER A 365 18.74 -16.05 36.75
N GLN A 366 18.54 -16.85 37.80
CA GLN A 366 17.21 -17.35 38.15
C GLN A 366 16.23 -16.21 38.47
N LYS A 367 16.72 -15.09 39.00
CA LYS A 367 15.91 -13.88 39.20
C LYS A 367 15.40 -13.33 37.87
N LEU A 368 16.29 -13.16 36.89
CA LEU A 368 15.94 -12.67 35.55
C LEU A 368 14.99 -13.62 34.80
N SER A 369 15.06 -14.92 35.06
CA SER A 369 14.16 -15.91 34.44
C SER A 369 12.73 -15.90 34.98
N ARG A 370 12.47 -15.27 36.14
CA ARG A 370 11.14 -15.23 36.78
C ARG A 370 10.37 -13.95 36.47
N GLU A 371 11.05 -12.97 35.90
CA GLU A 371 10.48 -11.73 35.38
C GLU A 371 10.05 -11.95 33.93
#